data_AF-A8G225-F1
#
_entry.id   AF-A8G225-F1
#
_cell.length_a   1.000
_cell.length_b   1.000
_cell.length_c   1.000
_cell.angle_alpha   90.00
_cell.angle_beta   90.00
_cell.angle_gamma   90.00
#
_symmetry.space_group_name_H-M   'P 1'
#
loop_
_entity.id
_entity.type
_entity.pdbx_description
1 polymer ?
#
loop_
_entity_poly.entity_id
_entity_poly.type
_entity_poly.pdbx_seq_one_letter_code
_entity_poly.pdbx_strand_id
1 'polypeptide(L)'
;MYERTMKALQRLNYIFIIFFLIGGCKAPENKVTENENSIEIIVSCGDDSNLERYINEGWTIKQEYSEEKVCSWTTVAASKDCNLEKDKGCKIVKPDKIGEEKFYLLEK
;
A
#
# COMPACT_ATOMS: atom_id res chain seq x y z
N MET A 1 30.41 -44.71 -0.40
CA MET A 1 30.84 -43.43 0.22
C MET A 1 30.53 -42.28 -0.74
N TYR A 2 29.25 -42.05 -1.05
CA TYR A 2 28.81 -41.00 -1.99
C TYR A 2 27.40 -40.44 -1.65
N GLU A 3 26.58 -41.16 -0.89
CA GLU A 3 25.22 -40.71 -0.53
C GLU A 3 25.13 -39.80 0.71
N ARG A 4 26.22 -39.64 1.48
CA ARG A 4 26.17 -38.92 2.78
C ARG A 4 26.33 -37.39 2.64
N THR A 5 26.81 -36.91 1.49
CA THR A 5 27.11 -35.48 1.22
C THR A 5 25.94 -34.70 0.60
N MET A 6 24.98 -35.36 -0.04
CA MET A 6 23.83 -34.69 -0.71
C MET A 6 22.81 -34.08 0.27
N LYS A 7 22.66 -34.67 1.47
CA LYS A 7 21.67 -34.23 2.48
C LYS A 7 22.08 -32.96 3.23
N ALA A 8 23.38 -32.63 3.26
CA ALA A 8 23.88 -31.42 3.91
C ALA A 8 23.68 -30.17 3.04
N LEU A 9 23.78 -30.32 1.71
CA LEU A 9 23.61 -29.21 0.77
C LEU A 9 22.15 -28.73 0.65
N GLN A 10 21.18 -29.65 0.74
CA GLN A 10 19.74 -29.31 0.69
C GLN A 10 19.26 -28.54 1.93
N ARG A 11 19.82 -28.80 3.11
CA ARG A 11 19.45 -28.09 4.36
C ARG A 11 19.99 -26.67 4.42
N LEU A 12 21.14 -26.39 3.79
CA LEU A 12 21.73 -25.04 3.77
C LEU A 12 20.89 -24.06 2.94
N ASN A 13 20.32 -24.51 1.81
CA ASN A 13 19.44 -23.70 0.98
C ASN A 13 18.12 -23.31 1.66
N TYR A 14 17.59 -24.19 2.52
CA TYR A 14 16.32 -23.95 3.22
C TYR A 14 16.40 -22.78 4.23
N ILE A 15 17.57 -22.56 4.82
CA ILE A 15 17.81 -21.48 5.78
C ILE A 15 17.87 -20.11 5.07
N PHE A 16 18.35 -20.06 3.83
CA PHE A 16 18.44 -18.81 3.05
C PHE A 16 17.07 -18.30 2.56
N ILE A 17 16.10 -19.19 2.33
CA ILE A 17 14.76 -18.84 1.86
C ILE A 17 13.92 -18.15 2.95
N ILE A 18 14.15 -18.47 4.24
CA ILE A 18 13.38 -17.94 5.36
C ILE A 18 13.65 -16.44 5.60
N PHE A 19 14.83 -15.93 5.22
CA PHE A 19 15.18 -14.52 5.41
C PHE A 19 14.47 -13.57 4.43
N PHE A 20 13.98 -14.06 3.29
CA PHE A 20 13.35 -13.20 2.27
C PHE A 20 11.88 -12.85 2.55
N LEU A 21 11.24 -13.50 3.52
CA LEU A 21 9.81 -13.31 3.81
C LEU A 21 9.52 -12.30 4.93
N ILE A 22 10.54 -11.72 5.56
CA ILE A 22 10.40 -10.71 6.63
C ILE A 22 10.51 -9.28 6.09
N GLY A 23 10.50 -9.10 4.76
CA GLY A 23 10.31 -7.79 4.13
C GLY A 23 8.89 -7.30 4.42
N GLY A 24 8.70 -6.62 5.54
CA GLY A 24 7.41 -6.17 6.04
C GLY A 24 6.66 -5.26 5.07
N CYS A 25 5.33 -5.24 5.23
CA CYS A 25 4.48 -4.22 4.62
C CYS A 25 5.02 -2.83 4.96
N LYS A 26 5.45 -2.09 3.94
CA LYS A 26 5.64 -0.63 4.05
C LYS A 26 4.26 0.00 4.27
N ALA A 27 4.13 0.83 5.30
CA ALA A 27 3.00 1.73 5.47
C ALA A 27 2.85 2.61 4.21
N PRO A 28 1.64 3.12 3.90
CA PRO A 28 1.48 4.12 2.85
C PRO A 28 2.32 5.36 3.22
N GLU A 29 3.50 5.48 2.63
CA GLU A 29 4.29 6.70 2.71
C GLU A 29 3.55 7.78 1.91
N ASN A 30 3.18 8.87 2.58
CA ASN A 30 2.91 10.14 1.91
C ASN A 30 4.15 10.46 1.07
N LYS A 31 4.05 10.31 -0.26
CA LYS A 31 5.15 10.55 -1.17
C LYS A 31 5.37 12.04 -1.29
N VAL A 32 6.39 12.54 -0.60
CA VAL A 32 6.89 13.90 -0.82
C VAL A 32 7.99 13.81 -1.87
N THR A 33 7.70 14.27 -3.08
CA THR A 33 8.69 14.52 -4.13
C THR A 33 9.21 15.95 -3.93
N GLU A 34 10.42 16.05 -3.38
CA GLU A 34 11.07 17.35 -3.14
C GLU A 34 11.94 17.72 -4.36
N ASN A 35 11.65 18.85 -4.98
CA ASN A 35 12.65 19.58 -5.78
C ASN A 35 13.06 20.82 -4.98
N GLU A 36 14.14 21.50 -5.37
CA GLU A 36 14.78 22.55 -4.57
C GLU A 36 13.81 23.66 -4.07
N ASN A 37 12.63 23.87 -4.68
CA ASN A 37 11.64 24.88 -4.24
C ASN A 37 10.16 24.41 -4.20
N SER A 38 9.85 23.14 -4.47
CA SER A 38 8.46 22.64 -4.51
C SER A 38 8.27 21.28 -3.85
N ILE A 39 7.12 21.11 -3.21
CA ILE A 39 6.70 19.91 -2.52
C ILE A 39 5.33 19.46 -3.07
N GLU A 40 5.20 18.19 -3.42
CA GLU A 40 3.90 17.57 -3.69
C GLU A 40 3.41 16.81 -2.45
N ILE A 41 2.16 17.05 -2.05
CA ILE A 41 1.49 16.35 -0.94
C ILE A 41 0.25 15.68 -1.51
N ILE A 42 0.17 14.37 -1.35
CA ILE A 42 -0.97 13.56 -1.76
C ILE A 42 -1.73 13.13 -0.51
N VAL A 43 -3.03 13.42 -0.48
CA VAL A 43 -3.93 13.07 0.62
C VAL A 43 -4.96 12.10 0.10
N SER A 44 -4.80 10.82 0.46
CA SER A 44 -5.73 9.77 0.09
C SER A 44 -6.88 9.68 1.08
N CYS A 45 -8.11 9.61 0.61
CA CYS A 45 -9.25 9.08 1.37
C CYS A 45 -9.57 9.80 2.69
N GLY A 46 -9.23 11.09 2.78
CA GLY A 46 -9.42 11.88 4.00
C GLY A 46 -8.44 11.55 5.13
N ASP A 47 -7.34 10.86 4.82
CA ASP A 47 -6.27 10.60 5.79
C ASP A 47 -5.66 11.92 6.31
N ASP A 48 -5.24 11.91 7.57
CA ASP A 48 -4.55 13.05 8.18
C ASP A 48 -3.25 13.33 7.41
N SER A 49 -3.14 14.52 6.84
CA SER A 49 -1.99 14.94 6.06
C SER A 49 -1.15 15.97 6.83
N ASN A 50 0.15 15.97 6.58
CA ASN A 50 1.05 17.00 7.11
C ASN A 50 0.88 18.36 6.41
N LEU A 51 -0.17 18.55 5.58
CA LEU A 51 -0.39 19.77 4.80
C LEU A 51 -0.40 21.01 5.69
N GLU A 52 -1.16 20.98 6.80
CA GLU A 52 -1.25 22.12 7.72
C GLU A 52 0.11 22.54 8.28
N ARG A 53 1.02 21.58 8.53
CA ARG A 53 2.38 21.88 8.98
C ARG A 53 3.14 22.71 7.94
N TYR A 54 3.08 22.32 6.66
CA TYR A 54 3.76 23.05 5.60
C TYR A 54 3.18 24.44 5.40
N ILE A 55 1.86 24.60 5.49
CA ILE A 55 1.22 25.92 5.44
C ILE A 55 1.71 26.82 6.59
N ASN A 56 1.80 26.27 7.81
CA ASN A 56 2.30 26.99 8.98
C ASN A 56 3.80 27.35 8.89
N GLU A 57 4.59 26.57 8.14
CA GLU A 57 6.00 26.84 7.85
C GLU A 57 6.22 27.84 6.71
N GLY A 58 5.15 28.39 6.15
CA GLY A 58 5.17 29.45 5.12
C GLY A 58 5.18 28.95 3.68
N TRP A 59 4.87 27.68 3.43
CA TRP A 59 4.67 27.18 2.07
C TRP A 59 3.33 27.65 1.50
N THR A 60 3.29 27.93 0.19
CA THR A 60 2.08 28.39 -0.51
C THR A 60 1.57 27.30 -1.46
N ILE A 61 0.28 26.97 -1.39
CA ILE A 61 -0.36 26.07 -2.36
C ILE A 61 -0.44 26.78 -3.71
N LYS A 62 0.19 26.19 -4.74
CA LYS A 62 0.12 26.64 -6.13
C LYS A 62 -0.96 25.95 -6.93
N GLN A 63 -1.18 24.67 -6.66
CA GLN A 63 -2.18 23.88 -7.36
C GLN A 63 -2.83 22.87 -6.41
N GLU A 64 -4.14 22.71 -6.55
CA GLU A 64 -4.95 21.70 -5.89
C GLU A 64 -5.83 21.02 -6.93
N TYR A 65 -5.84 19.69 -6.93
CA TYR A 65 -6.83 18.91 -7.68
C TYR A 65 -7.19 17.62 -6.95
N SER A 66 -8.33 17.03 -7.30
CA SER A 66 -8.86 15.84 -6.65
C SER A 66 -9.36 14.83 -7.67
N GLU A 67 -9.12 13.56 -7.39
CA GLU A 67 -9.59 12.44 -8.21
C GLU A 67 -10.35 11.42 -7.36
N GLU A 68 -11.31 10.72 -7.97
CA GLU A 68 -12.03 9.64 -7.29
C GLU A 68 -11.14 8.40 -7.19
N LYS A 69 -11.05 7.79 -6.01
CA LYS A 69 -10.22 6.62 -5.73
C LYS A 69 -10.92 5.63 -4.82
N VAL A 70 -10.61 4.34 -5.01
CA VAL A 70 -11.04 3.27 -4.10
C VAL A 70 -10.19 3.31 -2.83
N CYS A 71 -10.82 3.59 -1.70
CA CYS A 71 -10.18 3.71 -0.39
C CYS A 71 -10.07 2.38 0.35
N SER A 72 -11.02 1.47 0.09
CA SER A 72 -10.98 0.14 0.70
C SER A 72 -11.69 -0.88 -0.17
N TRP A 73 -11.30 -2.13 0.00
CA TRP A 73 -11.84 -3.28 -0.71
C TRP A 73 -12.54 -4.20 0.29
N THR A 74 -13.69 -4.76 -0.11
CA THR A 74 -14.41 -5.75 0.70
C THR A 74 -14.59 -7.04 -0.08
N THR A 75 -14.68 -8.16 0.65
CA THR A 75 -14.93 -9.48 0.08
C THR A 75 -16.37 -9.88 0.31
N VAL A 76 -17.08 -10.25 -0.76
CA VAL A 76 -18.47 -10.71 -0.73
C VAL A 76 -18.62 -12.07 -1.41
N ALA A 77 -19.75 -12.73 -1.14
CA ALA A 77 -20.06 -14.01 -1.75
C ALA A 77 -20.33 -13.86 -3.25
N ALA A 78 -19.78 -14.78 -4.04
CA ALA A 78 -19.93 -14.79 -5.49
C ALA A 78 -21.37 -15.11 -5.94
N SER A 79 -22.09 -15.89 -5.14
CA SER A 79 -23.49 -16.24 -5.37
C SER A 79 -24.23 -16.39 -4.03
N LYS A 80 -25.57 -16.40 -4.08
CA LYS A 80 -26.43 -16.44 -2.88
C LYS A 80 -26.23 -17.70 -2.03
N ASP A 81 -25.94 -18.84 -2.67
CA ASP A 81 -25.85 -20.15 -2.01
C ASP A 81 -24.41 -20.53 -1.63
N CYS A 82 -23.51 -19.55 -1.64
CA CYS A 82 -22.09 -19.77 -1.56
C CYS A 82 -21.55 -19.61 -0.13
N ASN A 83 -20.85 -20.62 0.38
CA ASN A 83 -20.23 -20.55 1.69
C ASN A 83 -18.80 -19.98 1.59
N LEU A 84 -18.61 -18.77 2.09
CA LEU A 84 -17.34 -18.02 2.03
C LEU A 84 -16.13 -18.76 2.62
N GLU A 85 -16.34 -19.66 3.58
CA GLU A 85 -15.26 -20.37 4.27
C GLU A 85 -14.92 -21.71 3.63
N LYS A 86 -15.92 -22.38 3.06
CA LYS A 86 -15.79 -23.76 2.59
C LYS A 86 -15.61 -23.87 1.08
N ASP A 87 -16.21 -22.96 0.31
CA ASP A 87 -16.30 -23.09 -1.14
C ASP A 87 -15.14 -22.34 -1.83
N LYS A 88 -14.38 -23.06 -2.66
CA LYS A 88 -13.31 -22.45 -3.47
C LYS A 88 -13.94 -21.57 -4.55
N GLY A 89 -13.36 -20.39 -4.78
CA GLY A 89 -13.88 -19.42 -5.75
C GLY A 89 -15.12 -18.64 -5.28
N CYS A 90 -15.51 -18.78 -4.00
CA CYS A 90 -16.69 -18.13 -3.44
C CYS A 90 -16.53 -16.63 -3.14
N LYS A 91 -15.30 -16.12 -3.17
CA LYS A 91 -14.94 -14.77 -2.73
C LYS A 91 -14.78 -13.86 -3.94
N ILE A 92 -15.57 -12.80 -4.01
CA ILE A 92 -15.39 -11.69 -4.95
C ILE A 92 -14.92 -10.47 -4.15
N VAL A 93 -13.84 -9.85 -4.61
CA VAL A 93 -13.36 -8.58 -4.06
C VAL A 93 -13.99 -7.44 -4.87
N LYS A 94 -14.62 -6.49 -4.18
CA LYS A 94 -15.18 -5.28 -4.80
C LYS A 94 -14.84 -4.04 -3.97
N PRO A 95 -14.89 -2.83 -4.55
CA PRO A 95 -14.75 -1.60 -3.79
C PRO A 95 -15.77 -1.55 -2.65
N ASP A 96 -15.32 -1.22 -1.45
CA ASP A 96 -16.17 -1.01 -0.28
C ASP A 96 -16.47 0.47 -0.10
N LYS A 97 -15.39 1.26 -0.04
CA LYS A 97 -15.46 2.73 0.07
C LYS A 97 -14.74 3.38 -1.09
N ILE A 98 -15.45 4.28 -1.74
CA ILE A 98 -14.92 5.19 -2.75
C ILE A 98 -14.81 6.55 -2.07
N GLY A 99 -13.68 7.23 -2.27
CA GLY A 99 -13.40 8.55 -1.72
C GLY A 99 -12.55 9.37 -2.67
N GLU A 100 -11.99 10.45 -2.17
CA GLU A 100 -11.19 11.38 -2.95
C GLU A 100 -9.70 11.21 -2.62
N GLU A 101 -8.86 11.30 -3.64
CA GLU A 101 -7.42 11.55 -3.50
C GLU A 101 -7.15 12.98 -3.94
N LYS A 102 -6.61 13.78 -3.03
CA LYS A 102 -6.27 15.18 -3.28
C LYS A 102 -4.77 15.33 -3.46
N PHE A 103 -4.38 16.16 -4.41
CA PHE A 103 -3.00 16.46 -4.75
C PHE A 103 -2.77 17.95 -4.53
N TYR A 104 -1.76 18.28 -3.75
CA TYR A 104 -1.36 19.64 -3.44
C TYR A 104 0.07 19.85 -3.92
N LEU A 105 0.28 20.83 -4.81
CA LEU A 105 1.61 21.32 -5.14
C LEU A 105 1.88 22.60 -4.36
N LEU A 106 2.90 22.57 -3.51
CA LEU A 106 3.34 23.68 -2.67
C LEU A 106 4.68 24.22 -3.18
N GLU A 107 4.87 25.54 -3.06
CA GLU A 107 6.14 26.22 -3.34
C GLU A 107 6.48 27.19 -2.21
N LYS A 108 7.77 27.47 -2.03
CA LYS A 108 8.29 28.38 -1.01
C LYS A 108 9.32 29.36 -1.57
#